data_AF-A0A3N5XJK2-F1
#
_entry.id   AF-A0A3N5XJK2-F1
#
_cell.length_a   1.000
_cell.length_b   1.000
_cell.length_c   1.000
_cell.angle_alpha   90.00
_cell.angle_beta   90.00
_cell.angle_gamma   90.00
#
_symmetry.space_group_name_H-M   'P 1'
#
loop_
_entity.id
_entity.type
_entity.pdbx_description
1 polymer ?
#
loop_
_entity_poly.entity_id
_entity_poly.type
_entity_poly.pdbx_seq_one_letter_code
_entity_poly.pdbx_strand_id
1 'polypeptide(L)'
;MDHQFHVDPHYENILTWMVRLDDWIGEILAAVHQSERRDSTLVVLLSDHGLDFDPVRLNYSFPVNRWLREPQFGTHTVLAPVVEDTELALTVPVRGVDFTRIYESPGSAFGPGVPQGEKGFVTAYTDNTGNPRFDAYLRNSDLNRLHLLLLETLRCRKQPELLDRIFPEFTISFSAVKDWLGNEIAEAHRAAEGLSQIANSVPTDTDAVRRLNAESVAYRRTAAALARLSSIPTDKPGWLSWARSGFSIPKLIPKRYFGPTNSINQLKTYITGWDTPPQTRWREPAVYRRVDYTRVFAETQAASANAHGNEYPFHFFSTAVPLELLHQESDRPLRQAVWLVFRSSEAVILESSQGEILYRPVRAVFDEDGKIKFEPSSDQSRDALGLSHLANRWMSPHLWVSHPAESSEWRLAPLILAELFRDNFKAGDPVPGRDDIQEFAREFHFEQQRPDFRVWTFRGWNVNSNSHTPGGSHGNFTELDARTTFAVWGGQNFRLRRGELLPGAFLTSDIRSTVFATIGETGSRNAGTSIRMLPIRDLRERKPDDTRTGTVIPITEPAPGSPTGPDDRRN
;
A
#
# COMPACT_ATOMS: atom_id res chain seq x y z
N MET A 1 -4.82 -6.57 21.23
CA MET A 1 -5.20 -5.25 21.79
C MET A 1 -5.64 -4.34 20.68
N ASP A 2 -4.80 -4.12 19.66
CA ASP A 2 -5.10 -3.31 18.48
C ASP A 2 -6.50 -3.54 17.86
N HIS A 3 -6.79 -4.77 17.43
CA HIS A 3 -8.12 -5.11 16.89
C HIS A 3 -9.28 -4.78 17.84
N GLN A 4 -9.08 -4.86 19.16
CA GLN A 4 -10.13 -4.48 20.10
C GLN A 4 -10.31 -2.96 20.14
N PHE A 5 -9.24 -2.18 20.03
CA PHE A 5 -9.34 -0.72 19.96
C PHE A 5 -10.15 -0.27 18.75
N HIS A 6 -10.01 -0.94 17.61
CA HIS A 6 -10.84 -0.65 16.43
C HIS A 6 -12.34 -0.90 16.65
N VAL A 7 -12.71 -1.78 17.58
CA VAL A 7 -14.10 -2.20 17.83
C VAL A 7 -14.72 -1.48 19.02
N ASP A 8 -13.97 -1.26 20.09
CA ASP A 8 -14.43 -0.67 21.35
C ASP A 8 -13.35 0.24 21.98
N PRO A 9 -13.49 1.57 21.84
CA PRO A 9 -12.51 2.54 22.30
C PRO A 9 -12.66 2.93 23.77
N HIS A 10 -13.61 2.34 24.52
CA HIS A 10 -13.87 2.79 25.88
C HIS A 10 -12.62 2.60 26.75
N TYR A 11 -12.19 3.68 27.41
CA TYR A 11 -10.97 3.72 28.21
C TYR A 11 -10.87 2.58 29.23
N GLU A 12 -11.99 2.16 29.83
CA GLU A 12 -12.04 1.03 30.77
C GLU A 12 -11.64 -0.30 30.13
N ASN A 13 -12.03 -0.53 28.87
CA ASN A 13 -11.63 -1.71 28.11
C ASN A 13 -10.13 -1.67 27.80
N ILE A 14 -9.60 -0.49 27.46
CA ILE A 14 -8.16 -0.31 27.21
C ILE A 14 -7.33 -0.66 28.44
N LEU A 15 -7.69 -0.09 29.59
CA LEU A 15 -7.05 -0.40 30.85
C LEU A 15 -7.13 -1.89 31.18
N THR A 16 -8.30 -2.50 30.98
CA THR A 16 -8.49 -3.95 31.20
C THR A 16 -7.54 -4.78 30.34
N TRP A 17 -7.35 -4.41 29.07
CA TRP A 17 -6.40 -5.10 28.19
C TRP A 17 -4.94 -4.85 28.56
N MET A 18 -4.59 -3.65 29.00
CA MET A 18 -3.24 -3.35 29.49
C MET A 18 -2.90 -4.15 30.74
N VAL A 19 -3.82 -4.23 31.71
CA VAL A 19 -3.65 -5.07 32.91
C VAL A 19 -3.47 -6.53 32.53
N ARG A 20 -4.30 -7.06 31.62
CA ARG A 20 -4.15 -8.45 31.14
C ARG A 20 -2.81 -8.69 30.44
N LEU A 21 -2.32 -7.73 29.66
CA LEU A 21 -1.02 -7.85 29.01
C LEU A 21 0.10 -7.89 30.05
N ASP A 22 0.05 -7.03 31.06
CA ASP A 22 1.00 -7.02 32.17
C ASP A 22 0.99 -8.35 32.93
N ASP A 23 -0.20 -8.86 33.28
CA ASP A 23 -0.38 -10.17 33.92
C ASP A 23 0.24 -11.29 33.07
N TRP A 24 -0.03 -11.33 31.76
CA TRP A 24 0.55 -12.33 30.85
C TRP A 24 2.08 -12.23 30.76
N ILE A 25 2.62 -11.02 30.68
CA ILE A 25 4.07 -10.82 30.70
C ILE A 25 4.66 -11.32 32.02
N GLY A 26 4.00 -11.02 33.14
CA GLY A 26 4.37 -11.50 34.47
C GLY A 26 4.35 -13.03 34.57
N GLU A 27 3.29 -13.68 34.08
CA GLU A 27 3.16 -15.14 34.04
C GLU A 27 4.26 -15.79 33.19
N ILE A 28 4.54 -15.26 32.00
CA ILE A 28 5.61 -15.75 31.12
C ILE A 28 6.95 -15.65 31.84
N LEU A 29 7.26 -14.48 32.40
CA LEU A 29 8.53 -14.26 33.10
C LEU A 29 8.66 -15.13 34.35
N ALA A 30 7.57 -15.33 35.11
CA ALA A 30 7.55 -16.21 36.27
C ALA A 30 7.75 -17.69 35.87
N ALA A 31 7.09 -18.15 34.81
CA ALA A 31 7.27 -19.50 34.29
C ALA A 31 8.71 -19.74 33.81
N VAL A 32 9.30 -18.78 33.10
CA VAL A 32 10.70 -18.84 32.70
C VAL A 32 11.64 -18.83 33.91
N HIS A 33 11.32 -18.05 34.94
CA HIS A 33 12.11 -18.02 36.17
C HIS A 33 12.09 -19.35 36.93
N GLN A 34 10.97 -20.05 36.94
CA GLN A 34 10.79 -21.35 37.59
C GLN A 34 11.33 -22.53 36.75
N SER A 35 11.63 -22.30 35.47
CA SER A 35 12.14 -23.33 34.56
C SER A 35 13.60 -23.69 34.83
N GLU A 36 13.95 -24.97 34.69
CA GLU A 36 15.34 -25.43 34.65
C GLU A 36 16.16 -24.79 33.51
N ARG A 37 15.47 -24.28 32.48
CA ARG A 37 16.10 -23.60 31.33
C ARG A 37 16.25 -22.10 31.50
N ARG A 38 15.89 -21.53 32.66
CA ARG A 38 15.92 -20.08 32.93
C ARG A 38 17.15 -19.38 32.36
N ASP A 39 18.34 -19.88 32.68
CA ASP A 39 19.60 -19.23 32.29
C ASP A 39 19.89 -19.31 30.79
N SER A 40 19.22 -20.22 30.07
CA SER A 40 19.29 -20.45 28.63
C SER A 40 18.06 -19.97 27.85
N THR A 41 17.10 -19.30 28.50
CA THR A 41 15.90 -18.77 27.83
C THR A 41 16.02 -17.28 27.54
N LEU A 42 15.68 -16.90 26.31
CA LEU A 42 15.50 -15.52 25.88
C LEU A 42 14.00 -15.25 25.72
N VAL A 43 13.52 -14.16 26.31
CA VAL A 43 12.16 -13.65 26.12
C VAL A 43 12.26 -12.35 25.36
N VAL A 44 11.56 -12.26 24.22
CA VAL A 44 11.51 -11.07 23.38
C VAL A 44 10.08 -10.58 23.33
N LEU A 45 9.88 -9.32 23.69
CA LEU A 45 8.63 -8.61 23.57
C LEU A 45 8.75 -7.62 22.42
N LEU A 46 7.84 -7.70 21.46
CA LEU A 46 7.82 -6.86 20.28
C LEU A 46 6.40 -6.40 20.01
N SER A 47 6.23 -5.10 19.80
CA SER A 47 5.06 -4.53 19.14
C SER A 47 5.31 -4.54 17.64
N ASP A 48 4.35 -4.99 16.85
CA ASP A 48 4.41 -4.94 15.39
C ASP A 48 4.22 -3.52 14.84
N HIS A 49 3.40 -2.70 15.51
CA HIS A 49 3.22 -1.29 15.21
C HIS A 49 2.91 -0.46 16.47
N GLY A 50 2.92 0.87 16.33
CA GLY A 50 2.35 1.80 17.29
C GLY A 50 0.85 2.01 17.06
N LEU A 51 0.23 2.85 17.88
CA LEU A 51 -1.21 3.14 17.80
C LEU A 51 -1.45 4.63 18.03
N ASP A 52 -2.08 5.30 17.07
CA ASP A 52 -2.67 6.62 17.26
C ASP A 52 -4.08 6.48 17.83
N PHE A 53 -4.21 6.78 19.12
CA PHE A 53 -5.48 6.72 19.83
C PHE A 53 -5.68 7.98 20.66
N ASP A 54 -6.85 8.62 20.48
CA ASP A 54 -7.32 9.70 21.34
C ASP A 54 -8.65 9.27 21.99
N PRO A 55 -8.68 9.01 23.32
CA PRO A 55 -9.87 8.54 24.01
C PRO A 55 -11.04 9.52 24.03
N VAL A 56 -10.80 10.78 23.66
CA VAL A 56 -11.81 11.85 23.72
C VAL A 56 -12.31 12.22 22.32
N ARG A 57 -11.66 11.71 21.25
CA ARG A 57 -11.96 12.09 19.87
C ARG A 57 -12.37 10.88 19.04
N LEU A 58 -13.49 11.01 18.33
CA LEU A 58 -13.92 10.02 17.35
C LEU A 58 -13.15 10.20 16.04
N ASN A 59 -12.60 9.09 15.53
CA ASN A 59 -12.00 9.04 14.21
C ASN A 59 -13.08 8.86 13.14
N TYR A 60 -13.10 9.79 12.18
CA TYR A 60 -14.02 9.70 11.06
C TYR A 60 -13.43 8.81 9.98
N SER A 61 -14.26 7.95 9.43
CA SER A 61 -13.87 7.05 8.36
C SER A 61 -14.40 7.54 7.02
N PHE A 62 -13.55 7.41 6.02
CA PHE A 62 -13.85 7.77 4.67
C PHE A 62 -14.25 6.52 3.88
N PRO A 63 -15.52 6.40 3.43
CA PRO A 63 -16.04 5.19 2.80
C PRO A 63 -15.59 5.07 1.33
N VAL A 64 -14.30 4.79 1.11
CA VAL A 64 -13.65 4.85 -0.21
C VAL A 64 -14.35 3.99 -1.27
N ASN A 65 -14.84 2.80 -0.91
CA ASN A 65 -15.55 1.93 -1.85
C ASN A 65 -16.88 2.54 -2.35
N ARG A 66 -17.55 3.33 -1.51
CA ARG A 66 -18.76 4.06 -1.92
C ARG A 66 -18.38 5.22 -2.84
N TRP A 67 -17.33 5.95 -2.49
CA TRP A 67 -16.87 7.12 -3.23
C TRP A 67 -16.36 6.77 -4.62
N LEU A 68 -15.56 5.72 -4.76
CA LEU A 68 -15.13 5.21 -6.07
C LEU A 68 -16.32 4.87 -6.99
N ARG A 69 -17.53 4.66 -6.46
CA ARG A 69 -18.75 4.44 -7.24
C ARG A 69 -19.48 5.72 -7.65
N GLU A 70 -19.04 6.88 -7.17
CA GLU A 70 -19.58 8.19 -7.52
C GLU A 70 -18.97 8.76 -8.81
N PRO A 71 -19.67 9.69 -9.50
CA PRO A 71 -19.20 10.27 -10.76
C PRO A 71 -17.82 10.91 -10.70
N GLN A 72 -17.52 11.66 -9.64
CA GLN A 72 -16.27 12.39 -9.50
C GLN A 72 -15.06 11.46 -9.31
N PHE A 73 -15.28 10.22 -8.85
CA PHE A 73 -14.25 9.17 -8.74
C PHE A 73 -14.48 8.04 -9.75
N GLY A 74 -15.12 8.33 -10.89
CA GLY A 74 -15.10 7.40 -12.02
C GLY A 74 -16.17 6.31 -12.04
N THR A 75 -17.13 6.26 -11.11
CA THR A 75 -18.25 5.31 -11.11
C THR A 75 -17.84 3.83 -11.24
N HIS A 76 -16.80 3.43 -10.53
CA HIS A 76 -16.25 2.09 -10.64
C HIS A 76 -17.23 1.00 -10.23
N THR A 77 -17.09 -0.20 -10.79
CA THR A 77 -17.51 -1.42 -10.07
C THR A 77 -16.34 -1.85 -9.20
N VAL A 78 -16.57 -1.89 -7.87
CA VAL A 78 -15.52 -2.03 -6.87
C VAL A 78 -15.52 -3.46 -6.30
N LEU A 79 -14.37 -4.11 -6.34
CA LEU A 79 -14.11 -5.34 -5.60
C LEU A 79 -13.57 -4.95 -4.22
N ALA A 80 -14.13 -5.50 -3.15
CA ALA A 80 -13.69 -5.18 -1.80
C ALA A 80 -13.61 -6.44 -0.92
N PRO A 81 -12.62 -6.51 0.00
CA PRO A 81 -12.46 -7.65 0.90
C PRO A 81 -13.48 -7.63 2.05
N VAL A 82 -14.00 -6.46 2.42
CA VAL A 82 -14.86 -6.25 3.61
C VAL A 82 -16.23 -5.72 3.20
N VAL A 83 -17.20 -5.93 4.08
CA VAL A 83 -18.58 -5.46 3.94
C VAL A 83 -18.69 -3.95 4.17
N GLU A 84 -19.35 -3.23 3.25
CA GLU A 84 -19.80 -1.86 3.44
C GLU A 84 -20.93 -1.72 4.47
N ASP A 85 -20.83 -0.68 5.32
CA ASP A 85 -21.89 -0.08 6.13
C ASP A 85 -22.65 -1.06 7.03
N THR A 86 -21.91 -1.97 7.65
CA THR A 86 -22.46 -2.93 8.62
C THR A 86 -22.01 -2.53 10.01
N GLU A 87 -22.99 -2.21 10.87
CA GLU A 87 -22.81 -1.85 12.29
C GLU A 87 -21.97 -2.89 13.07
N LEU A 88 -21.96 -4.14 12.61
CA LEU A 88 -21.32 -5.29 13.26
C LEU A 88 -20.26 -6.00 12.39
N ALA A 89 -19.93 -5.51 11.19
CA ALA A 89 -18.82 -6.15 10.48
C ALA A 89 -17.49 -5.76 11.09
N LEU A 90 -16.62 -6.76 11.18
CA LEU A 90 -15.24 -6.58 11.57
C LEU A 90 -14.57 -5.62 10.57
N THR A 91 -13.82 -4.66 11.09
CA THR A 91 -13.01 -3.72 10.28
C THR A 91 -11.84 -4.41 9.60
N VAL A 92 -11.55 -5.66 9.99
CA VAL A 92 -10.48 -6.51 9.46
C VAL A 92 -11.11 -7.80 8.90
N PRO A 93 -10.77 -8.20 7.66
CA PRO A 93 -11.33 -9.42 7.08
C PRO A 93 -10.87 -10.66 7.86
N VAL A 94 -11.82 -11.45 8.35
CA VAL A 94 -11.55 -12.75 9.00
C VAL A 94 -11.48 -13.83 7.93
N ARG A 95 -10.30 -14.43 7.80
CA ARG A 95 -10.04 -15.49 6.82
C ARG A 95 -11.01 -16.67 7.02
N GLY A 96 -11.79 -16.97 5.99
CA GLY A 96 -12.80 -18.04 6.01
C GLY A 96 -14.21 -17.62 6.44
N VAL A 97 -14.37 -16.37 6.89
CA VAL A 97 -15.67 -15.75 7.22
C VAL A 97 -16.00 -14.66 6.21
N ASP A 98 -15.03 -13.82 5.87
CA ASP A 98 -15.18 -12.76 4.88
C ASP A 98 -14.86 -13.24 3.46
N PHE A 99 -15.77 -12.93 2.54
CA PHE A 99 -15.66 -13.26 1.12
C PHE A 99 -15.63 -11.97 0.32
N THR A 100 -14.74 -11.89 -0.66
CA THR A 100 -14.62 -10.71 -1.52
C THR A 100 -15.94 -10.40 -2.22
N ARG A 101 -16.39 -9.15 -2.13
CA ARG A 101 -17.67 -8.69 -2.67
C ARG A 101 -17.46 -7.76 -3.86
N ILE A 102 -18.41 -7.78 -4.78
CA ILE A 102 -18.46 -6.86 -5.91
C ILE A 102 -19.60 -5.88 -5.65
N TYR A 103 -19.23 -4.61 -5.50
CA TYR A 103 -20.13 -3.48 -5.38
C TYR A 103 -20.28 -2.82 -6.75
N GLU A 104 -21.42 -3.06 -7.40
CA GLU A 104 -21.74 -2.42 -8.67
C GLU A 104 -22.02 -0.93 -8.46
N SER A 105 -21.52 -0.08 -9.37
CA SER A 105 -21.99 1.30 -9.48
C SER A 105 -23.13 1.39 -10.50
N PRO A 106 -24.26 2.03 -10.16
CA PRO A 106 -25.33 2.33 -11.13
C PRO A 106 -24.84 3.19 -12.31
N GLY A 107 -23.79 3.99 -12.10
CA GLY A 107 -23.19 4.85 -13.11
C GLY A 107 -22.05 4.21 -13.90
N SER A 108 -21.71 2.94 -13.62
CA SER A 108 -20.60 2.23 -14.28
C SER A 108 -20.85 2.11 -15.78
N ALA A 109 -19.85 2.51 -16.58
CA ALA A 109 -19.91 2.43 -18.03
C ALA A 109 -19.85 0.97 -18.57
N PHE A 110 -19.59 0.00 -17.69
CA PHE A 110 -19.41 -1.42 -18.02
C PHE A 110 -20.49 -2.31 -17.41
N GLY A 111 -21.29 -1.75 -16.49
CA GLY A 111 -22.29 -2.46 -15.72
C GLY A 111 -23.58 -2.75 -16.49
N PRO A 112 -24.53 -3.46 -15.87
CA PRO A 112 -25.79 -3.90 -16.50
C PRO A 112 -26.74 -2.74 -16.88
N GLY A 113 -26.49 -1.52 -16.39
CA GLY A 113 -27.27 -0.32 -16.74
C GLY A 113 -26.96 0.22 -18.14
N VAL A 114 -25.91 -0.26 -18.79
CA VAL A 114 -25.47 0.18 -20.12
C VAL A 114 -25.82 -0.89 -21.17
N PRO A 115 -26.21 -0.53 -22.41
CA PRO A 115 -26.46 -1.51 -23.46
C PRO A 115 -25.28 -2.46 -23.66
N GLN A 116 -25.56 -3.77 -23.63
CA GLN A 116 -24.57 -4.87 -23.72
C GLN A 116 -23.60 -4.97 -22.53
N GLY A 117 -23.73 -4.12 -21.51
CA GLY A 117 -22.97 -4.23 -20.26
C GLY A 117 -23.44 -5.41 -19.42
N GLU A 118 -22.56 -5.92 -18.57
CA GLU A 118 -22.83 -7.07 -17.72
C GLU A 118 -22.38 -6.85 -16.29
N LYS A 119 -23.02 -7.54 -15.34
CA LYS A 119 -22.55 -7.59 -13.95
C LYS A 119 -21.17 -8.25 -13.82
N GLY A 120 -20.41 -7.79 -12.84
CA GLY A 120 -19.18 -8.39 -12.36
C GLY A 120 -17.91 -7.86 -13.01
N PHE A 121 -17.99 -6.92 -13.95
CA PHE A 121 -16.81 -6.28 -14.54
C PHE A 121 -16.20 -5.28 -13.56
N VAL A 122 -15.26 -5.77 -12.77
CA VAL A 122 -14.54 -4.97 -11.78
C VAL A 122 -13.62 -3.98 -12.49
N THR A 123 -13.58 -2.75 -11.98
CA THR A 123 -12.69 -1.69 -12.47
C THR A 123 -11.84 -1.04 -11.38
N ALA A 124 -12.11 -1.35 -10.11
CA ALA A 124 -11.33 -0.91 -8.98
C ALA A 124 -11.31 -1.97 -7.86
N TYR A 125 -10.22 -2.05 -7.12
CA TYR A 125 -10.06 -2.77 -5.87
C TYR A 125 -9.29 -1.89 -4.89
N THR A 126 -9.65 -1.93 -3.60
CA THR A 126 -8.94 -1.22 -2.54
C THR A 126 -8.78 -2.07 -1.29
N ASP A 127 -7.73 -1.83 -0.51
CA ASP A 127 -7.52 -2.43 0.81
C ASP A 127 -8.12 -1.55 1.92
N ASN A 128 -9.44 -1.51 1.99
CA ASN A 128 -10.15 -0.62 2.91
C ASN A 128 -10.25 -1.15 4.37
N THR A 129 -9.12 -1.48 4.99
CA THR A 129 -9.04 -2.18 6.29
C THR A 129 -9.02 -1.26 7.51
N GLY A 130 -9.40 0.02 7.39
CA GLY A 130 -9.43 0.95 8.53
C GLY A 130 -8.12 1.70 8.80
N ASN A 131 -7.14 1.59 7.90
CA ASN A 131 -5.86 2.29 7.99
C ASN A 131 -6.00 3.78 7.60
N PRO A 132 -5.05 4.65 7.99
CA PRO A 132 -4.93 6.04 7.51
C PRO A 132 -4.32 6.11 6.09
N ARG A 133 -4.57 5.06 5.31
CA ARG A 133 -4.24 4.96 3.89
C ARG A 133 -5.16 3.97 3.20
N PHE A 134 -5.16 4.03 1.88
CA PHE A 134 -5.56 2.89 1.07
C PHE A 134 -4.69 2.80 -0.18
N ASP A 135 -4.54 1.57 -0.64
CA ASP A 135 -3.91 1.14 -1.86
C ASP A 135 -5.01 0.95 -2.89
N ALA A 136 -4.85 1.58 -4.05
CA ALA A 136 -5.81 1.54 -5.14
C ALA A 136 -5.26 0.71 -6.29
N TYR A 137 -6.10 -0.20 -6.76
CA TYR A 137 -5.86 -1.03 -7.92
C TYR A 137 -6.97 -0.70 -8.89
N LEU A 138 -6.63 -0.15 -10.04
CA LEU A 138 -7.52 0.29 -11.08
C LEU A 138 -7.29 -0.57 -12.31
N ARG A 139 -8.38 -0.94 -12.98
CA ARG A 139 -8.26 -1.64 -14.25
C ARG A 139 -7.57 -0.75 -15.27
N ASN A 140 -6.58 -1.28 -15.97
CA ASN A 140 -5.79 -0.60 -16.97
C ASN A 140 -6.67 0.28 -17.90
N SER A 141 -6.31 1.55 -18.01
CA SER A 141 -7.10 2.57 -18.71
C SER A 141 -7.26 2.28 -20.21
N ASP A 142 -6.25 1.70 -20.87
CA ASP A 142 -6.36 1.30 -22.28
C ASP A 142 -7.30 0.12 -22.45
N LEU A 143 -7.29 -0.82 -21.50
CA LEU A 143 -8.26 -1.92 -21.46
C LEU A 143 -9.69 -1.40 -21.22
N ASN A 144 -9.88 -0.34 -20.43
CA ASN A 144 -11.17 0.32 -20.27
C ASN A 144 -11.63 0.94 -21.59
N ARG A 145 -10.76 1.70 -22.27
CA ARG A 145 -11.05 2.30 -23.59
C ARG A 145 -11.45 1.23 -24.61
N LEU A 146 -10.69 0.14 -24.70
CA LEU A 146 -11.01 -0.98 -25.58
C LEU A 146 -12.34 -1.63 -25.22
N HIS A 147 -12.64 -1.84 -23.93
CA HIS A 147 -13.91 -2.41 -23.48
C HIS A 147 -15.10 -1.51 -23.87
N LEU A 148 -14.99 -0.19 -23.72
CA LEU A 148 -16.01 0.76 -24.18
C LEU A 148 -16.27 0.62 -25.68
N LEU A 149 -15.22 0.44 -26.48
CA LEU A 149 -15.33 0.27 -27.94
C LEU A 149 -15.92 -1.09 -28.33
N LEU A 150 -15.63 -2.15 -27.57
CA LEU A 150 -16.25 -3.47 -27.75
C LEU A 150 -17.75 -3.43 -27.48
N LEU A 151 -18.18 -2.76 -26.40
CA LEU A 151 -19.60 -2.55 -26.08
C LEU A 151 -20.30 -1.79 -27.21
N GLU A 152 -19.65 -0.74 -27.70
CA GLU A 152 -20.17 0.10 -28.77
C GLU A 152 -20.21 -0.63 -30.12
N THR A 153 -19.23 -1.49 -30.41
CA THR A 153 -19.23 -2.39 -31.57
C THR A 153 -20.43 -3.35 -31.51
N LEU A 154 -20.71 -3.95 -30.34
CA LEU A 154 -21.90 -4.81 -30.19
C LEU A 154 -23.20 -4.04 -30.36
N ARG A 155 -23.28 -2.79 -29.87
CA ARG A 155 -24.43 -1.90 -30.06
C ARG A 155 -24.67 -1.58 -31.54
N CYS A 156 -23.60 -1.29 -32.27
CA CYS A 156 -23.64 -0.87 -33.66
C CYS A 156 -23.48 -2.02 -34.67
N ARG A 157 -23.43 -3.29 -34.24
CA ARG A 157 -23.11 -4.44 -35.12
C ARG A 157 -24.00 -4.60 -36.37
N LYS A 158 -25.20 -4.01 -36.35
CA LYS A 158 -26.16 -4.02 -37.47
C LYS A 158 -26.10 -2.76 -38.34
N GLN A 159 -25.22 -1.82 -38.05
CA GLN A 159 -25.08 -0.50 -38.68
C GLN A 159 -23.66 -0.36 -39.26
N PRO A 160 -23.39 -0.88 -40.48
CA PRO A 160 -22.07 -0.90 -41.09
C PRO A 160 -21.39 0.47 -41.15
N GLU A 161 -22.17 1.52 -41.41
CA GLU A 161 -21.72 2.90 -41.47
C GLU A 161 -21.17 3.42 -40.13
N LEU A 162 -21.69 2.94 -38.99
CA LEU A 162 -21.16 3.27 -37.67
C LEU A 162 -19.95 2.41 -37.32
N LEU A 163 -19.95 1.13 -37.69
CA LEU A 163 -18.79 0.26 -37.51
C LEU A 163 -17.56 0.83 -38.24
N ASP A 164 -17.76 1.37 -39.43
CA ASP A 164 -16.71 2.04 -40.22
C ASP A 164 -16.10 3.26 -39.50
N ARG A 165 -16.89 3.96 -38.68
CA ARG A 165 -16.43 5.10 -37.87
C ARG A 165 -15.77 4.66 -36.55
N ILE A 166 -16.20 3.52 -36.00
CA ILE A 166 -15.61 2.91 -34.80
C ILE A 166 -14.22 2.34 -35.11
N PHE A 167 -14.03 1.77 -36.29
CA PHE A 167 -12.83 1.00 -36.65
C PHE A 167 -11.48 1.72 -36.42
N PRO A 168 -11.29 3.00 -36.80
CA PRO A 168 -10.02 3.69 -36.55
C PRO A 168 -9.70 3.79 -35.05
N GLU A 169 -10.70 4.17 -34.26
CA GLU A 169 -10.58 4.32 -32.81
C GLU A 169 -10.37 2.97 -32.10
N PHE A 170 -11.06 1.93 -32.57
CA PHE A 170 -10.82 0.54 -32.16
C PHE A 170 -9.37 0.13 -32.43
N THR A 171 -8.84 0.40 -33.62
CA THR A 171 -7.49 -0.01 -34.01
C THR A 171 -6.43 0.68 -33.15
N ILE A 172 -6.58 1.98 -32.87
CA ILE A 172 -5.68 2.72 -31.97
C ILE A 172 -5.71 2.11 -30.56
N SER A 173 -6.92 1.92 -30.01
CA SER A 173 -7.07 1.40 -28.64
C SER A 173 -6.63 -0.05 -28.52
N PHE A 174 -6.87 -0.86 -29.55
CA PHE A 174 -6.44 -2.25 -29.59
C PHE A 174 -4.93 -2.37 -29.73
N SER A 175 -4.27 -1.49 -30.49
CA SER A 175 -2.80 -1.46 -30.58
C SER A 175 -2.18 -1.24 -29.20
N ALA A 176 -2.65 -0.23 -28.45
CA ALA A 176 -2.14 0.07 -27.11
C ALA A 176 -2.28 -1.12 -26.14
N VAL A 177 -3.38 -1.87 -26.23
CA VAL A 177 -3.57 -3.11 -25.46
C VAL A 177 -2.67 -4.24 -25.97
N LYS A 178 -2.53 -4.38 -27.29
CA LYS A 178 -1.77 -5.44 -27.94
C LYS A 178 -0.28 -5.38 -27.63
N ASP A 179 0.26 -4.17 -27.40
CA ASP A 179 1.67 -3.94 -27.09
C ASP A 179 2.15 -4.70 -25.85
N TRP A 180 1.29 -4.86 -24.83
CA TRP A 180 1.61 -5.62 -23.62
C TRP A 180 0.94 -7.01 -23.55
N LEU A 181 -0.07 -7.27 -24.38
CA LEU A 181 -0.87 -8.50 -24.31
C LEU A 181 -0.05 -9.78 -24.53
N GLY A 182 0.96 -9.73 -25.40
CA GLY A 182 1.84 -10.88 -25.68
C GLY A 182 2.63 -11.31 -24.44
N ASN A 183 3.20 -10.34 -23.72
CA ASN A 183 3.95 -10.58 -22.48
C ASN A 183 3.01 -11.11 -21.40
N GLU A 184 1.85 -10.48 -21.18
CA GLU A 184 0.86 -10.94 -20.20
C GLU A 184 0.41 -12.39 -20.43
N ILE A 185 0.18 -12.79 -21.69
CA ILE A 185 -0.19 -14.18 -22.03
C ILE A 185 0.95 -15.14 -21.67
N ALA A 186 2.19 -14.81 -22.06
CA ALA A 186 3.36 -15.65 -21.82
C ALA A 186 3.66 -15.79 -20.32
N GLU A 187 3.61 -14.68 -19.59
CA GLU A 187 3.85 -14.62 -18.15
C GLU A 187 2.77 -15.37 -17.36
N ALA A 188 1.49 -15.20 -17.71
CA ALA A 188 0.41 -15.96 -17.08
C ALA A 188 0.54 -17.48 -17.31
N HIS A 189 0.98 -17.90 -18.51
CA HIS A 189 1.27 -19.31 -18.77
C HIS A 189 2.44 -19.83 -17.93
N ARG A 190 3.54 -19.07 -17.88
CA ARG A 190 4.74 -19.41 -17.10
C ARG A 190 4.44 -19.47 -15.60
N ALA A 191 3.69 -18.50 -15.07
CA ALA A 191 3.25 -18.49 -13.68
C ALA A 191 2.34 -19.68 -13.37
N ALA A 192 1.39 -20.01 -14.26
CA ALA A 192 0.53 -21.17 -14.08
C ALA A 192 1.32 -22.48 -14.04
N GLU A 193 2.35 -22.63 -14.87
CA GLU A 193 3.23 -23.79 -14.86
C GLU A 193 4.05 -23.85 -13.57
N GLY A 194 4.67 -22.75 -13.15
CA GLY A 194 5.43 -22.69 -11.90
C GLY A 194 4.58 -23.04 -10.68
N LEU A 195 3.34 -22.55 -10.60
CA LEU A 195 2.41 -22.94 -9.54
C LEU A 195 2.08 -24.44 -9.54
N SER A 196 1.89 -25.05 -10.72
CA SER A 196 1.68 -26.49 -10.83
C SER A 196 2.92 -27.27 -10.36
N GLN A 197 4.13 -26.80 -10.68
CA GLN A 197 5.37 -27.43 -10.21
C GLN A 197 5.53 -27.31 -8.69
N ILE A 198 5.24 -26.14 -8.11
CA ILE A 198 5.24 -25.95 -6.64
C ILE A 198 4.24 -26.90 -5.99
N ALA A 199 3.02 -27.02 -6.53
CA ALA A 199 2.00 -27.93 -6.00
C ALA A 199 2.48 -29.39 -5.97
N ASN A 200 3.21 -29.84 -7.00
CA ASN A 200 3.76 -31.20 -7.03
C ASN A 200 4.93 -31.39 -6.04
N SER A 201 5.62 -30.30 -5.66
CA SER A 201 6.76 -30.34 -4.73
C SER A 201 6.38 -30.31 -3.25
N VAL A 202 5.13 -29.93 -2.90
CA VAL A 202 4.63 -29.85 -1.52
C VAL A 202 3.44 -30.80 -1.31
N PRO A 203 3.58 -32.12 -1.57
CA PRO A 203 2.44 -33.04 -1.64
C PRO A 203 1.74 -33.28 -0.30
N THR A 204 2.37 -32.92 0.82
CA THR A 204 1.86 -33.20 2.17
C THR A 204 0.81 -32.18 2.64
N ASP A 205 0.73 -30.99 2.04
CA ASP A 205 -0.26 -29.97 2.37
C ASP A 205 -1.36 -29.92 1.29
N THR A 206 -2.42 -30.71 1.50
CA THR A 206 -3.51 -30.84 0.54
C THR A 206 -4.29 -29.54 0.30
N ASP A 207 -4.35 -28.63 1.30
CA ASP A 207 -4.98 -27.32 1.13
C ASP A 207 -4.11 -26.40 0.28
N ALA A 208 -2.81 -26.33 0.56
CA ALA A 208 -1.87 -25.57 -0.26
C ALA A 208 -1.86 -26.05 -1.72
N VAL A 209 -1.78 -27.36 -1.95
CA VAL A 209 -1.85 -27.96 -3.29
C VAL A 209 -3.14 -27.58 -4.01
N ARG A 210 -4.29 -27.65 -3.33
CA ARG A 210 -5.58 -27.26 -3.91
C ARG A 210 -5.59 -25.78 -4.31
N ARG A 211 -5.06 -24.88 -3.46
CA ARG A 211 -5.01 -23.43 -3.74
C ARG A 211 -4.09 -23.12 -4.92
N LEU A 212 -2.89 -23.69 -4.93
CA LEU A 212 -1.92 -23.51 -6.03
C LEU A 212 -2.49 -24.01 -7.36
N ASN A 213 -3.17 -25.16 -7.36
CA ASN A 213 -3.83 -25.67 -8.56
C ASN A 213 -5.00 -24.79 -9.01
N ALA A 214 -5.82 -24.28 -8.09
CA ALA A 214 -6.90 -23.36 -8.42
C ALA A 214 -6.37 -22.06 -9.04
N GLU A 215 -5.29 -21.51 -8.50
CA GLU A 215 -4.63 -20.31 -9.00
C GLU A 215 -3.99 -20.55 -10.38
N SER A 216 -3.31 -21.70 -10.57
CA SER A 216 -2.78 -22.11 -11.88
C SER A 216 -3.88 -22.19 -12.95
N VAL A 217 -5.03 -22.79 -12.62
CA VAL A 217 -6.20 -22.85 -13.52
C VAL A 217 -6.74 -21.44 -13.81
N ALA A 218 -6.76 -20.55 -12.81
CA ALA A 218 -7.19 -19.17 -12.99
C ALA A 218 -6.28 -18.42 -13.99
N TYR A 219 -4.96 -18.52 -13.86
CA TYR A 219 -4.02 -17.91 -14.80
C TYR A 219 -4.16 -18.47 -16.22
N ARG A 220 -4.29 -19.80 -16.39
CA ARG A 220 -4.52 -20.40 -17.74
C ARG A 220 -5.81 -19.91 -18.38
N ARG A 221 -6.87 -19.75 -17.58
CA ARG A 221 -8.16 -19.24 -18.08
C ARG A 221 -8.03 -17.78 -18.52
N THR A 222 -7.31 -16.96 -17.76
CA THR A 222 -7.00 -15.57 -18.12
C THR A 222 -6.20 -15.54 -19.42
N ALA A 223 -5.08 -16.26 -19.51
CA ALA A 223 -4.24 -16.34 -20.70
C ALA A 223 -5.04 -16.77 -21.95
N ALA A 224 -5.91 -17.78 -21.82
CA ALA A 224 -6.77 -18.23 -22.93
C ALA A 224 -7.81 -17.18 -23.37
N ALA A 225 -8.30 -16.32 -22.46
CA ALA A 225 -9.17 -15.21 -22.83
C ALA A 225 -8.40 -14.10 -23.55
N LEU A 226 -7.23 -13.74 -23.02
CA LEU A 226 -6.34 -12.75 -23.62
C LEU A 226 -5.82 -13.18 -24.99
N ALA A 227 -5.55 -14.47 -25.20
CA ALA A 227 -5.19 -15.02 -26.52
C ALA A 227 -6.33 -14.89 -27.55
N ARG A 228 -7.60 -14.96 -27.12
CA ARG A 228 -8.75 -14.68 -27.99
C ARG A 228 -8.90 -13.19 -28.27
N LEU A 229 -8.57 -12.35 -27.29
CA LEU A 229 -8.52 -10.90 -27.48
C LEU A 229 -7.42 -10.53 -28.49
N SER A 230 -6.23 -11.12 -28.40
CA SER A 230 -5.10 -10.86 -29.31
C SER A 230 -5.37 -11.32 -30.74
N SER A 231 -6.30 -12.27 -30.94
CA SER A 231 -6.66 -12.80 -32.26
C SER A 231 -7.74 -12.00 -32.99
N ILE A 232 -8.21 -10.86 -32.44
CA ILE A 232 -9.17 -10.01 -33.17
C ILE A 232 -8.49 -9.47 -34.44
N PRO A 233 -9.13 -9.61 -35.63
CA PRO A 233 -8.55 -9.09 -36.86
C PRO A 233 -8.33 -7.57 -36.80
N THR A 234 -7.19 -7.12 -37.33
CA THR A 234 -6.82 -5.71 -37.39
C THR A 234 -6.99 -5.11 -38.79
N ASP A 235 -7.17 -5.92 -39.82
CA ASP A 235 -7.57 -5.45 -41.14
C ASP A 235 -9.07 -5.13 -41.15
N LYS A 236 -9.44 -4.05 -41.84
CA LYS A 236 -10.83 -3.58 -41.85
C LYS A 236 -11.83 -4.65 -42.33
N PRO A 237 -11.59 -5.39 -43.43
CA PRO A 237 -12.53 -6.43 -43.89
C PRO A 237 -12.73 -7.55 -42.85
N GLY A 238 -11.64 -8.08 -42.29
CA GLY A 238 -11.67 -9.11 -41.25
C GLY A 238 -12.37 -8.63 -39.99
N TRP A 239 -12.06 -7.41 -39.54
CA TRP A 239 -12.67 -6.82 -38.34
C TRP A 239 -14.18 -6.61 -38.52
N LEU A 240 -14.62 -6.08 -39.68
CA LEU A 240 -16.04 -5.89 -39.97
C LEU A 240 -16.81 -7.21 -39.99
N SER A 241 -16.22 -8.27 -40.55
CA SER A 241 -16.81 -9.61 -40.54
C SER A 241 -17.00 -10.12 -39.10
N TRP A 242 -15.93 -10.03 -38.28
CA TRP A 242 -15.93 -10.42 -36.87
C TRP A 242 -16.92 -9.61 -36.02
N ALA A 243 -16.95 -8.29 -36.19
CA ALA A 243 -17.85 -7.40 -35.46
C ALA A 243 -19.33 -7.73 -35.75
N ARG A 244 -19.65 -8.05 -37.02
CA ARG A 244 -21.01 -8.39 -37.45
C ARG A 244 -21.46 -9.78 -37.00
N SER A 245 -20.56 -10.76 -36.89
CA SER A 245 -20.91 -12.08 -36.34
C SER A 245 -21.31 -12.01 -34.87
N GLY A 246 -20.88 -10.95 -34.16
CA GLY A 246 -21.07 -10.79 -32.74
C GLY A 246 -20.08 -11.61 -31.93
N PHE A 247 -19.89 -11.20 -30.68
CA PHE A 247 -18.93 -11.80 -29.76
C PHE A 247 -19.41 -11.63 -28.31
N SER A 248 -18.72 -12.28 -27.38
CA SER A 248 -18.99 -12.17 -25.94
C SER A 248 -17.78 -11.55 -25.26
N ILE A 249 -17.96 -10.37 -24.65
CA ILE A 249 -16.87 -9.65 -23.99
C ILE A 249 -16.25 -10.47 -22.84
N PRO A 250 -17.01 -11.17 -21.96
CA PRO A 250 -16.41 -12.01 -20.92
C PRO A 250 -15.50 -13.14 -21.45
N LYS A 251 -15.65 -13.55 -22.71
CA LYS A 251 -14.75 -14.54 -23.34
C LYS A 251 -13.43 -13.93 -23.82
N LEU A 252 -13.37 -12.61 -23.99
CA LEU A 252 -12.20 -11.83 -24.43
C LEU A 252 -11.50 -11.16 -23.24
N ILE A 253 -12.27 -10.59 -22.32
CA ILE A 253 -11.78 -9.90 -21.13
C ILE A 253 -12.42 -10.53 -19.88
N PRO A 254 -11.63 -11.22 -19.03
CA PRO A 254 -12.18 -11.78 -17.79
C PRO A 254 -12.72 -10.68 -16.87
N LYS A 255 -13.82 -10.97 -16.18
CA LYS A 255 -14.59 -10.00 -15.38
C LYS A 255 -13.81 -9.35 -14.22
N ARG A 256 -12.82 -10.05 -13.66
CA ARG A 256 -11.96 -9.57 -12.54
C ARG A 256 -10.53 -9.29 -12.98
N TYR A 257 -10.28 -9.17 -14.29
CA TYR A 257 -8.96 -8.90 -14.80
C TYR A 257 -8.72 -7.39 -14.90
N PHE A 258 -7.63 -6.93 -14.29
CA PHE A 258 -7.26 -5.51 -14.24
C PHE A 258 -6.31 -5.12 -15.37
N GLY A 259 -5.54 -6.06 -15.93
CA GLY A 259 -4.44 -5.69 -16.83
C GLY A 259 -3.19 -5.23 -16.06
N PRO A 260 -2.13 -4.83 -16.77
CA PRO A 260 -0.94 -4.29 -16.14
C PRO A 260 -1.23 -2.97 -15.43
N THR A 261 -0.39 -2.64 -14.44
CA THR A 261 -0.47 -1.38 -13.68
C THR A 261 -0.50 -0.17 -14.62
N ASN A 262 -1.33 0.81 -14.29
CA ASN A 262 -1.47 2.05 -15.03
C ASN A 262 -0.20 2.89 -14.86
N SER A 263 0.27 3.44 -15.98
CA SER A 263 1.27 4.50 -15.99
C SER A 263 0.75 5.78 -15.33
N ILE A 264 1.66 6.65 -14.91
CA ILE A 264 1.32 7.97 -14.35
C ILE A 264 0.46 8.79 -15.32
N ASN A 265 0.75 8.72 -16.63
CA ASN A 265 -0.05 9.41 -17.64
C ASN A 265 -1.48 8.86 -17.75
N GLN A 266 -1.63 7.53 -17.65
CA GLN A 266 -2.95 6.92 -17.58
C GLN A 266 -3.69 7.33 -16.31
N LEU A 267 -3.03 7.44 -15.15
CA LEU A 267 -3.66 7.91 -13.91
C LEU A 267 -4.13 9.37 -13.97
N LYS A 268 -3.41 10.24 -14.68
CA LYS A 268 -3.78 11.65 -14.89
C LYS A 268 -4.96 11.83 -15.84
N THR A 269 -5.20 10.87 -16.72
CA THR A 269 -6.22 10.94 -17.78
C THR A 269 -7.09 9.68 -17.83
N TYR A 270 -7.33 9.10 -16.66
CA TYR A 270 -7.86 7.74 -16.55
C TYR A 270 -9.27 7.64 -17.10
N ILE A 271 -9.49 6.71 -18.03
CA ILE A 271 -10.75 6.56 -18.75
C ILE A 271 -11.74 5.74 -17.92
N THR A 272 -12.89 6.35 -17.63
CA THR A 272 -13.95 5.75 -16.80
C THR A 272 -15.26 5.53 -17.56
N GLY A 273 -15.38 6.05 -18.78
CA GLY A 273 -16.61 5.96 -19.55
C GLY A 273 -16.63 6.87 -20.78
N TRP A 274 -17.80 6.94 -21.42
CA TRP A 274 -18.07 7.90 -22.48
C TRP A 274 -18.50 9.24 -21.89
N ASP A 275 -17.96 10.34 -22.43
CA ASP A 275 -18.47 11.69 -22.13
C ASP A 275 -19.63 12.07 -23.09
N THR A 276 -19.63 11.45 -24.27
CA THR A 276 -20.64 11.68 -25.31
C THR A 276 -21.82 10.70 -25.22
N PRO A 277 -23.06 11.18 -25.40
CA PRO A 277 -24.25 10.32 -25.47
C PRO A 277 -24.19 9.32 -26.65
N PRO A 278 -24.79 8.12 -26.52
CA PRO A 278 -24.75 7.08 -27.55
C PRO A 278 -25.17 7.50 -28.96
N GLN A 279 -26.06 8.49 -29.09
CA GLN A 279 -26.62 8.96 -30.36
C GLN A 279 -25.64 9.84 -31.15
N THR A 280 -24.63 10.42 -30.48
CA THR A 280 -23.71 11.41 -31.07
C THR A 280 -22.24 11.00 -31.01
N ARG A 281 -21.88 9.93 -30.28
CA ARG A 281 -20.51 9.38 -30.16
C ARG A 281 -19.70 9.32 -31.46
N TRP A 282 -20.36 9.03 -32.58
CA TRP A 282 -19.73 8.82 -33.88
C TRP A 282 -20.03 9.92 -34.90
N ARG A 283 -20.55 11.07 -34.46
CA ARG A 283 -20.68 12.26 -35.31
C ARG A 283 -19.39 13.07 -35.35
N GLU A 284 -18.63 13.03 -34.26
CA GLU A 284 -17.39 13.75 -34.00
C GLU A 284 -16.34 12.77 -33.44
N PRO A 285 -15.07 13.18 -33.24
CA PRO A 285 -14.09 12.36 -32.55
C PRO A 285 -14.58 11.88 -31.18
N ALA A 286 -14.22 10.64 -30.83
CA ALA A 286 -14.61 10.02 -29.56
C ALA A 286 -14.09 10.83 -28.36
N VAL A 287 -15.01 11.20 -27.46
CA VAL A 287 -14.66 11.86 -26.19
C VAL A 287 -15.00 10.95 -25.01
N TYR A 288 -14.00 10.73 -24.18
CA TYR A 288 -14.06 9.89 -22.99
C TYR A 288 -14.16 10.72 -21.72
N ARG A 289 -14.95 10.23 -20.78
CA ARG A 289 -14.95 10.75 -19.41
C ARG A 289 -13.64 10.33 -18.75
N ARG A 290 -12.96 11.31 -18.15
CA ARG A 290 -11.65 11.15 -17.52
C ARG A 290 -11.66 11.56 -16.06
N VAL A 291 -10.83 10.91 -15.26
CA VAL A 291 -10.53 11.29 -13.88
C VAL A 291 -9.01 11.46 -13.75
N ASP A 292 -8.58 12.53 -13.09
CA ASP A 292 -7.18 12.72 -12.70
C ASP A 292 -6.99 12.18 -11.27
N TYR A 293 -6.58 10.91 -11.17
CA TYR A 293 -6.37 10.27 -9.87
C TYR A 293 -5.21 10.84 -9.08
N THR A 294 -4.29 11.55 -9.74
CA THR A 294 -3.17 12.20 -9.05
C THR A 294 -3.64 13.40 -8.22
N ARG A 295 -4.82 13.95 -8.51
CA ARG A 295 -5.34 15.17 -7.86
C ARG A 295 -6.68 14.99 -7.15
N VAL A 296 -7.55 14.11 -7.65
CA VAL A 296 -8.95 14.02 -7.17
C VAL A 296 -9.07 13.85 -5.65
N PHE A 297 -8.17 13.08 -5.04
CA PHE A 297 -8.18 12.87 -3.59
C PHE A 297 -7.66 14.09 -2.82
N ALA A 298 -6.60 14.74 -3.28
CA ALA A 298 -6.05 15.92 -2.62
C ALA A 298 -7.00 17.13 -2.66
N GLU A 299 -7.92 17.16 -3.63
CA GLU A 299 -8.93 18.21 -3.80
C GLU A 299 -10.25 17.89 -3.08
N THR A 300 -10.39 16.69 -2.53
CA THR A 300 -11.61 16.23 -1.88
C THR A 300 -11.80 16.90 -0.53
N GLN A 301 -13.00 17.42 -0.29
CA GLN A 301 -13.45 17.96 1.00
C GLN A 301 -14.59 17.11 1.55
N ALA A 302 -14.48 16.71 2.82
CA ALA A 302 -15.53 16.04 3.56
C ALA A 302 -16.63 17.05 3.93
N ALA A 303 -17.87 16.56 4.08
CA ALA A 303 -19.00 17.40 4.49
C ALA A 303 -18.84 18.00 5.90
N SER A 304 -18.05 17.34 6.75
CA SER A 304 -17.74 17.76 8.11
C SER A 304 -16.24 17.56 8.37
N ALA A 305 -15.65 18.44 9.17
CA ALA A 305 -14.31 18.28 9.68
C ALA A 305 -14.20 17.05 10.60
N ASN A 306 -13.01 16.45 10.66
CA ASN A 306 -12.71 15.46 11.69
C ASN A 306 -12.55 16.12 13.09
N ALA A 307 -12.23 15.31 14.10
CA ALA A 307 -12.03 15.77 15.47
C ALA A 307 -10.85 16.76 15.64
N HIS A 308 -10.03 16.97 14.61
CA HIS A 308 -8.94 17.96 14.58
C HIS A 308 -9.30 19.21 13.77
N GLY A 309 -10.54 19.35 13.31
CA GLY A 309 -10.97 20.49 12.50
C GLY A 309 -10.54 20.41 11.03
N ASN A 310 -10.03 19.27 10.57
CA ASN A 310 -9.61 19.10 9.19
C ASN A 310 -10.75 18.58 8.31
N GLU A 311 -11.16 19.38 7.33
CA GLU A 311 -12.19 19.04 6.33
C GLU A 311 -11.64 18.28 5.12
N TYR A 312 -10.32 18.18 4.97
CA TYR A 312 -9.67 17.45 3.87
C TYR A 312 -9.19 16.10 4.40
N PRO A 313 -9.84 14.99 4.02
CA PRO A 313 -9.51 13.67 4.56
C PRO A 313 -8.14 13.17 4.11
N PHE A 314 -7.75 13.51 2.88
CA PHE A 314 -6.52 13.04 2.27
C PHE A 314 -5.42 14.08 2.34
N HIS A 315 -4.24 13.66 2.76
CA HIS A 315 -3.04 14.48 2.80
C HIS A 315 -2.33 14.47 1.44
N PHE A 316 -2.01 13.28 0.93
CA PHE A 316 -1.33 13.16 -0.37
C PHE A 316 -1.59 11.82 -1.07
N PHE A 317 -1.44 11.89 -2.39
CA PHE A 317 -1.32 10.75 -3.29
C PHE A 317 0.16 10.37 -3.42
N SER A 318 0.45 9.07 -3.56
CA SER A 318 1.80 8.56 -3.82
C SER A 318 1.79 7.42 -4.83
N THR A 319 2.80 7.39 -5.70
CA THR A 319 2.99 6.29 -6.66
C THR A 319 4.48 6.08 -6.95
N ALA A 320 4.84 4.87 -7.36
CA ALA A 320 6.18 4.58 -7.83
C ALA A 320 6.39 5.24 -9.20
N VAL A 321 7.59 5.78 -9.42
CA VAL A 321 8.00 6.28 -10.74
C VAL A 321 8.97 5.28 -11.36
N PRO A 322 8.62 4.65 -12.49
CA PRO A 322 9.55 3.83 -13.24
C PRO A 322 10.81 4.64 -13.57
N LEU A 323 12.00 4.09 -13.24
CA LEU A 323 13.26 4.84 -13.33
C LEU A 323 13.60 5.21 -14.77
N GLU A 324 13.15 4.42 -15.75
CA GLU A 324 13.26 4.67 -17.18
C GLU A 324 12.47 5.90 -17.66
N LEU A 325 11.47 6.33 -16.89
CA LEU A 325 10.70 7.55 -17.17
C LEU A 325 11.36 8.80 -16.60
N LEU A 326 12.37 8.67 -15.73
CA LEU A 326 13.08 9.83 -15.19
C LEU A 326 14.07 10.36 -16.24
N HIS A 327 14.04 11.67 -16.48
CA HIS A 327 15.24 12.33 -16.99
C HIS A 327 16.36 12.09 -15.95
N GLN A 328 17.51 11.55 -16.37
CA GLN A 328 18.60 11.17 -15.45
C GLN A 328 19.12 12.39 -14.66
N GLU A 329 18.49 12.69 -13.53
CA GLU A 329 18.74 13.89 -12.71
C GLU A 329 19.31 13.56 -11.32
N SER A 330 19.80 12.32 -11.13
CA SER A 330 20.45 11.91 -9.88
C SER A 330 21.96 11.85 -10.03
N ASP A 331 22.65 12.34 -9.00
CA ASP A 331 24.10 12.20 -8.79
C ASP A 331 24.50 10.77 -8.39
N ARG A 332 23.54 9.87 -8.19
CA ARG A 332 23.75 8.47 -7.78
C ARG A 332 22.88 7.52 -8.60
N PRO A 333 23.31 6.25 -8.78
CA PRO A 333 22.42 5.23 -9.32
C PRO A 333 21.21 5.05 -8.41
N LEU A 334 20.02 5.10 -8.99
CA LEU A 334 18.76 4.97 -8.27
C LEU A 334 18.32 3.51 -8.20
N ARG A 335 17.74 3.15 -7.05
CA ARG A 335 17.01 1.90 -6.84
C ARG A 335 15.53 2.08 -7.08
N GLN A 336 14.97 3.23 -6.66
CA GLN A 336 13.56 3.56 -6.84
C GLN A 336 13.33 5.07 -6.72
N ALA A 337 12.17 5.50 -7.20
CA ALA A 337 11.64 6.84 -7.03
C ALA A 337 10.15 6.77 -6.69
N VAL A 338 9.72 7.60 -5.75
CA VAL A 338 8.32 7.71 -5.32
C VAL A 338 7.90 9.16 -5.49
N TRP A 339 6.84 9.40 -6.28
CA TRP A 339 6.27 10.72 -6.48
C TRP A 339 5.12 10.95 -5.52
N LEU A 340 5.11 12.10 -4.86
CA LEU A 340 4.11 12.54 -3.91
C LEU A 340 3.38 13.76 -4.48
N VAL A 341 2.06 13.72 -4.46
CA VAL A 341 1.20 14.82 -4.91
C VAL A 341 0.31 15.26 -3.76
N PHE A 342 0.51 16.51 -3.34
CA PHE A 342 -0.29 17.19 -2.34
C PHE A 342 -1.26 18.15 -3.05
N ARG A 343 -2.15 18.79 -2.28
CA ARG A 343 -3.12 19.75 -2.84
C ARG A 343 -2.47 20.95 -3.53
N SER A 344 -1.39 21.48 -2.98
CA SER A 344 -0.73 22.71 -3.45
C SER A 344 0.75 22.53 -3.80
N SER A 345 1.29 21.32 -3.66
CA SER A 345 2.70 21.04 -3.90
C SER A 345 2.95 19.59 -4.30
N GLU A 346 4.18 19.30 -4.72
CA GLU A 346 4.62 17.97 -5.11
C GLU A 346 6.00 17.73 -4.48
N ALA A 347 6.33 16.47 -4.24
CA ALA A 347 7.64 16.07 -3.77
C ALA A 347 8.05 14.74 -4.39
N VAL A 348 9.35 14.45 -4.36
CA VAL A 348 9.90 13.16 -4.76
C VAL A 348 10.76 12.60 -3.63
N ILE A 349 10.66 11.29 -3.43
CA ILE A 349 11.58 10.52 -2.63
C ILE A 349 12.40 9.65 -3.58
N LEU A 350 13.73 9.74 -3.48
CA LEU A 350 14.65 8.91 -4.24
C LEU A 350 15.40 7.99 -3.28
N GLU A 351 15.53 6.71 -3.63
CA GLU A 351 16.44 5.78 -2.95
C GLU A 351 17.57 5.44 -3.90
N SER A 352 18.81 5.56 -3.43
CA SER A 352 20.00 5.13 -4.17
C SER A 352 20.16 3.61 -4.12
N SER A 353 20.99 3.06 -5.01
CA SER A 353 21.40 1.64 -4.95
C SER A 353 22.15 1.26 -3.67
N GLN A 354 22.65 2.24 -2.91
CA GLN A 354 23.31 2.04 -1.61
C GLN A 354 22.32 2.12 -0.43
N GLY A 355 21.03 2.37 -0.68
CA GLY A 355 19.99 2.46 0.34
C GLY A 355 19.90 3.83 1.04
N GLU A 356 20.65 4.84 0.59
CA GLU A 356 20.44 6.22 1.04
C GLU A 356 19.19 6.80 0.40
N ILE A 357 18.51 7.66 1.15
CA ILE A 357 17.21 8.25 0.81
C ILE A 357 17.35 9.76 0.72
N LEU A 358 16.79 10.35 -0.33
CA LEU A 358 16.70 11.78 -0.56
C LEU A 358 15.24 12.20 -0.68
N TYR A 359 14.84 13.21 0.08
CA TYR A 359 13.56 13.91 -0.07
C TYR A 359 13.78 15.25 -0.78
N ARG A 360 12.89 15.62 -1.69
CA ARG A 360 12.95 16.91 -2.40
C ARG A 360 11.55 17.42 -2.76
N PRO A 361 11.17 18.65 -2.35
CA PRO A 361 10.03 19.36 -2.93
C PRO A 361 10.31 19.69 -4.40
N VAL A 362 9.37 19.39 -5.28
CA VAL A 362 9.56 19.50 -6.74
C VAL A 362 8.33 20.06 -7.43
N ARG A 363 8.48 20.34 -8.72
CA ARG A 363 7.41 20.40 -9.70
C ARG A 363 7.69 19.34 -10.76
N ALA A 364 6.76 18.41 -10.96
CA ALA A 364 6.84 17.45 -12.04
C ALA A 364 6.49 18.11 -13.37
N VAL A 365 7.40 17.99 -14.34
CA VAL A 365 7.20 18.42 -15.73
C VAL A 365 7.26 17.18 -16.60
N PHE A 366 6.23 16.98 -17.42
CA PHE A 366 6.10 15.84 -18.32
C PHE A 366 6.39 16.31 -19.73
N ASP A 367 7.23 15.58 -20.48
CA ASP A 367 7.42 15.83 -21.90
C ASP A 367 6.40 15.07 -22.77
N GLU A 368 6.50 15.23 -24.10
CA GLU A 368 5.60 14.60 -25.07
C GLU A 368 5.68 13.06 -25.06
N ASP A 369 6.85 12.51 -24.70
CA ASP A 369 7.08 11.07 -24.57
C ASP A 369 6.63 10.52 -23.20
N GLY A 370 6.15 11.40 -22.31
CA GLY A 370 5.71 11.04 -20.98
C GLY A 370 6.83 10.85 -19.96
N LYS A 371 8.08 11.21 -20.29
CA LYS A 371 9.16 11.25 -19.31
C LYS A 371 8.94 12.40 -18.34
N ILE A 372 9.45 12.20 -17.14
CA ILE A 372 9.24 13.08 -16.00
C ILE A 372 10.56 13.74 -15.65
N LYS A 373 10.52 15.06 -15.60
CA LYS A 373 11.57 15.91 -15.07
C LYS A 373 11.09 16.49 -13.74
N PHE A 374 11.91 16.38 -12.70
CA PHE A 374 11.55 16.88 -11.37
C PHE A 374 12.31 18.17 -11.08
N GLU A 375 11.68 19.30 -11.35
CA GLU A 375 12.29 20.61 -11.13
C GLU A 375 12.28 20.93 -9.63
N PRO A 376 13.44 21.06 -8.97
CA PRO A 376 13.49 21.37 -7.54
C PRO A 376 12.79 22.68 -7.23
N SER A 377 11.99 22.71 -6.17
CA SER A 377 11.40 23.95 -5.69
C SER A 377 12.27 24.57 -4.59
N SER A 378 12.60 25.85 -4.73
CA SER A 378 13.25 26.65 -3.69
C SER A 378 12.26 27.30 -2.71
N ASP A 379 10.96 27.15 -2.96
CA ASP A 379 9.89 27.75 -2.16
C ASP A 379 9.55 26.83 -0.98
N GLN A 380 9.95 27.26 0.22
CA GLN A 380 9.69 26.50 1.47
C GLN A 380 8.19 26.34 1.75
N SER A 381 7.32 27.23 1.23
CA SER A 381 5.87 27.08 1.40
C SER A 381 5.29 25.87 0.64
N ARG A 382 6.07 25.27 -0.26
CA ARG A 382 5.70 24.06 -1.02
C ARG A 382 6.18 22.77 -0.38
N ASP A 383 6.91 22.84 0.72
CA ASP A 383 7.33 21.68 1.47
C ASP A 383 6.21 21.20 2.41
N ALA A 384 5.34 20.35 1.88
CA ALA A 384 4.18 19.84 2.61
C ALA A 384 4.55 18.92 3.79
N LEU A 385 5.79 18.40 3.85
CA LEU A 385 6.24 17.57 4.96
C LEU A 385 7.01 18.36 6.03
N GLY A 386 7.32 19.64 5.80
CA GLY A 386 8.12 20.45 6.72
C GLY A 386 9.59 20.01 6.83
N LEU A 387 10.13 19.35 5.80
CA LEU A 387 11.47 18.78 5.75
C LEU A 387 12.48 19.60 4.93
N SER A 388 12.23 20.89 4.68
CA SER A 388 13.07 21.76 3.83
C SER A 388 14.52 21.83 4.30
N HIS A 389 14.74 21.76 5.61
CA HIS A 389 16.08 21.74 6.22
C HIS A 389 16.86 20.43 5.98
N LEU A 390 16.17 19.35 5.58
CA LEU A 390 16.73 18.06 5.18
C LEU A 390 16.62 17.80 3.68
N ALA A 391 15.82 18.60 2.97
CA ALA A 391 15.61 18.45 1.54
C ALA A 391 16.95 18.50 0.78
N ASN A 392 17.03 17.72 -0.29
CA ASN A 392 18.23 17.59 -1.14
C ASN A 392 19.45 16.94 -0.48
N ARG A 393 19.30 16.32 0.69
CA ARG A 393 20.39 15.60 1.37
C ARG A 393 20.15 14.10 1.26
N TRP A 394 21.12 13.39 0.70
CA TRP A 394 21.18 11.93 0.80
C TRP A 394 21.47 11.56 2.25
N MET A 395 20.59 10.76 2.84
CA MET A 395 20.68 10.34 4.23
C MET A 395 20.46 8.84 4.32
N SER A 396 21.25 8.15 5.15
CA SER A 396 20.98 6.74 5.45
C SER A 396 19.71 6.61 6.31
N PRO A 397 19.05 5.44 6.31
CA PRO A 397 17.90 5.18 7.16
C PRO A 397 18.13 5.52 8.65
N HIS A 398 19.31 5.18 9.20
CA HIS A 398 19.65 5.51 10.58
C HIS A 398 19.75 7.02 10.84
N LEU A 399 20.21 7.81 9.87
CA LEU A 399 20.25 9.27 10.01
C LEU A 399 18.85 9.88 10.02
N TRP A 400 17.91 9.33 9.23
CA TRP A 400 16.50 9.75 9.25
C TRP A 400 15.86 9.55 10.63
N VAL A 401 16.04 8.37 11.24
CA VAL A 401 15.44 8.11 12.56
C VAL A 401 16.15 8.81 13.72
N SER A 402 17.44 9.09 13.59
CA SER A 402 18.24 9.74 14.65
C SER A 402 18.12 11.26 14.67
N HIS A 403 17.53 11.87 13.64
CA HIS A 403 17.33 13.32 13.61
C HIS A 403 16.36 13.77 14.73
N PRO A 404 16.43 14.99 15.29
CA PRO A 404 15.54 15.40 16.38
C PRO A 404 14.05 15.40 15.99
N ALA A 405 13.17 15.04 16.93
CA ALA A 405 11.72 14.89 16.72
C ALA A 405 10.97 16.22 16.49
N GLU A 406 11.55 17.35 16.90
CA GLU A 406 10.89 18.65 16.90
C GLU A 406 10.63 19.25 15.50
N SER A 407 11.08 18.58 14.42
CA SER A 407 11.09 19.17 13.08
C SER A 407 9.82 18.99 12.26
N SER A 408 9.05 17.91 12.45
CA SER A 408 7.77 17.63 11.75
C SER A 408 7.22 16.25 12.17
N GLU A 409 5.90 16.10 12.30
CA GLU A 409 5.25 14.80 12.53
C GLU A 409 5.44 13.82 11.36
N TRP A 410 5.74 14.32 10.16
CA TRP A 410 5.93 13.53 8.93
C TRP A 410 7.39 13.16 8.65
N ARG A 411 8.30 13.37 9.62
CA ARG A 411 9.76 13.18 9.41
C ARG A 411 10.16 11.79 8.96
N LEU A 412 9.40 10.77 9.35
CA LEU A 412 9.67 9.38 8.97
C LEU A 412 9.04 8.99 7.63
N ALA A 413 8.23 9.87 7.02
CA ALA A 413 7.57 9.57 5.76
C ALA A 413 8.54 9.19 4.63
N PRO A 414 9.67 9.90 4.40
CA PRO A 414 10.63 9.49 3.38
C PRO A 414 11.18 8.08 3.58
N LEU A 415 11.48 7.71 4.83
CA LEU A 415 11.97 6.38 5.18
C LEU A 415 10.90 5.30 4.99
N ILE A 416 9.73 5.50 5.59
CA ILE A 416 8.63 4.53 5.56
C ILE A 416 8.14 4.33 4.11
N LEU A 417 7.98 5.40 3.34
CA LEU A 417 7.57 5.30 1.94
C LEU A 417 8.62 4.58 1.08
N ALA A 418 9.92 4.85 1.28
CA ALA A 418 10.96 4.09 0.58
C ALA A 418 10.86 2.58 0.90
N GLU A 419 10.66 2.21 2.16
CA GLU A 419 10.52 0.79 2.54
C GLU A 419 9.22 0.15 1.99
N LEU A 420 8.10 0.88 1.97
CA LEU A 420 6.79 0.40 1.50
C LEU A 420 6.69 0.23 -0.02
N PHE A 421 7.42 1.05 -0.78
CA PHE A 421 7.49 0.94 -2.24
C PHE A 421 8.62 0.03 -2.70
N ARG A 422 9.51 -0.39 -1.80
CA ARG A 422 10.53 -1.38 -2.11
C ARG A 422 9.87 -2.73 -2.44
N ASP A 423 10.41 -3.37 -3.47
CA ASP A 423 10.11 -4.75 -3.87
C ASP A 423 10.62 -5.76 -2.83
N ASN A 424 10.03 -5.76 -1.62
CA ASN A 424 10.48 -6.59 -0.50
C ASN A 424 10.35 -8.09 -0.77
N PHE A 425 9.59 -8.49 -1.80
CA PHE A 425 9.50 -9.89 -2.22
C PHE A 425 10.70 -10.36 -3.06
N LYS A 426 11.43 -9.45 -3.71
CA LYS A 426 12.70 -9.76 -4.42
C LYS A 426 13.87 -9.92 -3.44
N ALA A 427 13.60 -10.43 -2.23
CA ALA A 427 14.59 -10.67 -1.18
C ALA A 427 15.45 -11.90 -1.50
N GLY A 428 16.16 -11.81 -2.63
CA GLY A 428 17.15 -12.73 -3.15
C GLY A 428 17.74 -12.08 -4.38
N ASP A 429 19.07 -12.02 -4.49
CA ASP A 429 19.69 -11.66 -5.77
C ASP A 429 19.24 -12.74 -6.77
N PRO A 430 18.57 -12.38 -7.89
CA PRO A 430 18.20 -13.36 -8.90
C PRO A 430 19.48 -14.07 -9.34
N VAL A 431 19.54 -15.39 -9.15
CA VAL A 431 20.73 -16.16 -9.51
C VAL A 431 20.86 -16.11 -11.03
N PRO A 432 21.89 -15.44 -11.60
CA PRO A 432 21.95 -15.22 -13.04
C PRO A 432 21.98 -16.56 -13.78
N GLY A 433 21.07 -16.77 -14.72
CA GLY A 433 21.01 -17.95 -15.57
C GLY A 433 20.18 -19.13 -15.02
N ARG A 434 19.49 -18.98 -13.88
CA ARG A 434 18.43 -19.92 -13.48
C ARG A 434 17.07 -19.36 -13.89
N ASP A 435 16.48 -19.97 -14.92
CA ASP A 435 15.04 -19.86 -15.19
C ASP A 435 14.28 -20.69 -14.15
N ASP A 436 14.25 -20.22 -12.90
CA ASP A 436 13.44 -20.86 -11.86
C ASP A 436 11.99 -20.42 -12.02
N ILE A 437 11.24 -21.21 -12.78
CA ILE A 437 9.81 -20.98 -13.02
C ILE A 437 8.98 -20.94 -11.73
N GLN A 438 9.44 -21.57 -10.64
CA GLN A 438 8.76 -21.49 -9.34
C GLN A 438 9.01 -20.15 -8.67
N GLU A 439 10.24 -19.65 -8.72
CA GLU A 439 10.59 -18.30 -8.25
C GLU A 439 9.80 -17.25 -9.04
N PHE A 440 9.80 -17.35 -10.37
CA PHE A 440 8.99 -16.49 -11.24
C PHE A 440 7.51 -16.52 -10.86
N ALA A 441 6.91 -17.71 -10.64
CA ALA A 441 5.51 -17.81 -10.29
C ALA A 441 5.17 -17.15 -8.93
N ARG A 442 6.11 -17.19 -7.97
CA ARG A 442 5.97 -16.46 -6.71
C ARG A 442 6.05 -14.96 -6.98
N GLU A 443 7.11 -14.49 -7.62
CA GLU A 443 7.31 -13.07 -7.94
C GLU A 443 6.15 -12.48 -8.72
N PHE A 444 5.70 -13.16 -9.78
CA PHE A 444 4.56 -12.74 -10.59
C PHE A 444 3.29 -12.56 -9.75
N HIS A 445 3.05 -13.43 -8.77
CA HIS A 445 1.92 -13.28 -7.85
C HIS A 445 2.00 -11.99 -7.02
N PHE A 446 3.20 -11.59 -6.56
CA PHE A 446 3.39 -10.35 -5.80
C PHE A 446 3.41 -9.10 -6.68
N GLU A 447 3.95 -9.19 -7.91
CA GLU A 447 3.90 -8.10 -8.90
C GLU A 447 2.44 -7.75 -9.24
N GLN A 448 1.57 -8.76 -9.38
CA GLN A 448 0.13 -8.56 -9.61
C GLN A 448 -0.61 -7.99 -8.37
N GLN A 449 0.05 -7.93 -7.21
CA GLN A 449 -0.44 -7.28 -5.99
C GLN A 449 0.13 -5.88 -5.79
N ARG A 450 0.71 -5.26 -6.83
CA ARG A 450 1.16 -3.86 -6.74
C ARG A 450 0.01 -2.91 -7.01
N PRO A 451 -0.26 -1.95 -6.12
CA PRO A 451 -1.24 -0.92 -6.38
C PRO A 451 -0.73 0.06 -7.43
N ASP A 452 -1.65 0.65 -8.19
CA ASP A 452 -1.32 1.77 -9.08
C ASP A 452 -0.85 2.99 -8.29
N PHE A 453 -1.46 3.19 -7.12
CA PHE A 453 -1.12 4.28 -6.21
C PHE A 453 -1.63 4.02 -4.81
N ARG A 454 -1.13 4.82 -3.87
CA ARG A 454 -1.60 4.87 -2.48
C ARG A 454 -2.02 6.28 -2.14
N VAL A 455 -3.05 6.42 -1.33
CA VAL A 455 -3.51 7.72 -0.81
C VAL A 455 -3.44 7.67 0.71
N TRP A 456 -2.90 8.74 1.29
CA TRP A 456 -2.63 8.87 2.71
C TRP A 456 -3.55 9.90 3.31
N THR A 457 -4.06 9.65 4.52
CA THR A 457 -4.96 10.56 5.22
C THR A 457 -4.21 11.43 6.22
N PHE A 458 -4.82 12.56 6.57
CA PHE A 458 -4.37 13.30 7.75
C PHE A 458 -4.69 12.52 9.03
N ARG A 459 -3.99 12.86 10.12
CA ARG A 459 -4.29 12.34 11.44
C ARG A 459 -5.77 12.53 11.81
N GLY A 460 -6.36 11.49 12.37
CA GLY A 460 -7.78 11.46 12.74
C GLY A 460 -8.76 11.14 11.60
N TRP A 461 -8.25 10.89 10.38
CA TRP A 461 -9.01 10.33 9.27
C TRP A 461 -8.55 8.91 8.98
N ASN A 462 -9.49 7.99 8.81
CA ASN A 462 -9.22 6.61 8.40
C ASN A 462 -9.96 6.28 7.11
N VAL A 463 -9.56 5.20 6.44
CA VAL A 463 -10.23 4.69 5.24
C VAL A 463 -10.82 3.33 5.54
N ASN A 464 -12.15 3.24 5.54
CA ASN A 464 -12.87 2.04 5.96
C ASN A 464 -14.10 1.79 5.06
N SER A 465 -14.69 0.60 5.14
CA SER A 465 -16.03 0.30 4.63
C SER A 465 -17.15 1.01 5.39
N ASN A 466 -16.90 1.38 6.66
CA ASN A 466 -17.87 2.05 7.53
C ASN A 466 -17.67 3.58 7.55
N SER A 467 -18.74 4.32 7.83
CA SER A 467 -18.73 5.79 7.93
C SER A 467 -18.04 6.31 9.20
N HIS A 468 -17.92 5.46 10.22
CA HIS A 468 -17.29 5.78 11.50
C HIS A 468 -16.43 4.61 11.96
N THR A 469 -15.28 4.91 12.57
CA THR A 469 -14.48 3.94 13.31
C THR A 469 -14.36 4.43 14.74
N PRO A 470 -14.85 3.68 15.73
CA PRO A 470 -14.92 4.20 17.09
C PRO A 470 -13.53 4.35 17.74
N GLY A 471 -12.46 3.77 17.18
CA GLY A 471 -11.14 3.72 17.84
C GLY A 471 -9.93 4.26 17.10
N GLY A 472 -8.77 3.94 17.68
CA GLY A 472 -7.45 4.31 17.20
C GLY A 472 -7.13 3.71 15.83
N SER A 473 -6.10 4.23 15.19
CA SER A 473 -5.58 3.69 13.94
C SER A 473 -4.07 3.54 13.99
N HIS A 474 -3.52 2.78 13.04
CA HIS A 474 -2.10 2.54 12.93
C HIS A 474 -1.66 2.66 11.46
N GLY A 475 -0.36 2.84 11.22
CA GLY A 475 0.17 2.91 9.86
C GLY A 475 0.16 4.29 9.23
N ASN A 476 -0.01 5.36 10.02
CA ASN A 476 0.39 6.71 9.60
C ASN A 476 1.90 6.92 9.82
N PHE A 477 2.40 8.10 9.50
CA PHE A 477 3.83 8.45 9.63
C PHE A 477 4.18 9.16 10.94
N THR A 478 3.19 9.35 11.82
CA THR A 478 3.40 10.00 13.11
C THR A 478 4.35 9.16 13.97
N GLU A 479 5.06 9.80 14.90
CA GLU A 479 5.93 9.05 15.81
C GLU A 479 5.17 8.04 16.68
N LEU A 480 3.91 8.33 17.02
CA LEU A 480 3.07 7.46 17.83
C LEU A 480 2.71 6.18 17.07
N ASP A 481 2.50 6.28 15.76
CA ASP A 481 2.18 5.14 14.88
C ASP A 481 3.43 4.34 14.49
N ALA A 482 4.52 5.04 14.20
CA ALA A 482 5.72 4.44 13.62
C ALA A 482 6.67 3.82 14.66
N ARG A 483 6.57 4.22 15.94
CA ARG A 483 7.42 3.66 17.01
C ARG A 483 6.84 2.35 17.52
N THR A 484 7.69 1.34 17.60
CA THR A 484 7.37 0.05 18.21
C THR A 484 8.14 -0.14 19.51
N THR A 485 7.61 -0.99 20.39
CA THR A 485 8.31 -1.43 21.58
C THR A 485 9.11 -2.68 21.25
N PHE A 486 10.41 -2.68 21.56
CA PHE A 486 11.25 -3.86 21.55
C PHE A 486 11.95 -3.99 22.90
N ALA A 487 11.67 -5.07 23.61
CA ALA A 487 12.29 -5.37 24.90
C ALA A 487 12.79 -6.82 24.90
N VAL A 488 13.95 -7.02 25.52
CA VAL A 488 14.59 -8.33 25.60
C VAL A 488 14.94 -8.61 27.06
N TRP A 489 14.54 -9.79 27.52
CA TRP A 489 14.99 -10.37 28.78
C TRP A 489 15.71 -11.68 28.48
N GLY A 490 16.80 -11.95 29.18
CA GLY A 490 17.56 -13.17 29.00
C GLY A 490 18.12 -13.69 30.31
N GLY A 491 18.17 -15.01 30.42
CA GLY A 491 18.91 -15.72 31.46
C GLY A 491 20.41 -15.40 31.48
N GLN A 492 21.13 -15.88 32.50
CA GLN A 492 22.54 -15.53 32.72
C GLN A 492 23.46 -15.85 31.52
N ASN A 493 23.11 -16.85 30.68
CA ASN A 493 23.94 -17.25 29.55
C ASN A 493 24.00 -16.19 28.43
N PHE A 494 23.00 -15.30 28.33
CA PHE A 494 22.97 -14.27 27.28
C PHE A 494 23.76 -13.01 27.63
N ARG A 495 24.12 -12.82 28.91
CA ARG A 495 24.92 -11.67 29.40
C ARG A 495 24.36 -10.30 28.99
N LEU A 496 23.04 -10.17 28.98
CA LEU A 496 22.37 -8.89 28.72
C LEU A 496 22.54 -7.95 29.93
N ARG A 497 22.71 -6.66 29.67
CA ARG A 497 22.74 -5.63 30.72
C ARG A 497 21.34 -5.46 31.31
N ARG A 498 21.26 -5.37 32.64
CA ARG A 498 19.98 -5.26 33.36
C ARG A 498 19.49 -3.81 33.35
N GLY A 499 18.21 -3.62 33.02
CA GLY A 499 17.53 -2.33 33.10
C GLY A 499 18.12 -1.25 32.17
N GLU A 500 18.87 -1.66 31.15
CA GLU A 500 19.47 -0.72 30.21
C GLU A 500 18.46 -0.35 29.13
N LEU A 501 18.18 0.95 29.04
CA LEU A 501 17.53 1.53 27.88
C LEU A 501 18.63 1.83 26.84
N LEU A 502 18.51 1.27 25.64
CA LEU A 502 19.48 1.54 24.58
C LEU A 502 19.26 2.95 24.02
N PRO A 503 20.27 3.83 24.08
CA PRO A 503 20.17 5.15 23.49
C PRO A 503 20.24 5.06 21.97
N GLY A 504 19.47 5.91 21.29
CA GLY A 504 19.48 6.02 19.83
C GLY A 504 18.18 5.57 19.19
N ALA A 505 18.17 5.60 17.86
CA ALA A 505 17.02 5.20 17.07
C ALA A 505 17.34 3.95 16.25
N PHE A 506 16.47 2.95 16.38
CA PHE A 506 16.63 1.63 15.79
C PHE A 506 15.47 1.34 14.83
N LEU A 507 15.74 0.53 13.82
CA LEU A 507 14.74 0.10 12.85
C LEU A 507 14.27 -1.31 13.21
N THR A 508 13.05 -1.66 12.82
CA THR A 508 12.54 -3.03 12.98
C THR A 508 13.37 -4.05 12.20
N SER A 509 14.05 -3.62 11.12
CA SER A 509 15.02 -4.43 10.39
C SER A 509 16.25 -4.82 11.21
N ASP A 510 16.59 -4.07 12.27
CA ASP A 510 17.71 -4.38 13.17
C ASP A 510 17.39 -5.52 14.15
N ILE A 511 16.10 -5.78 14.40
CA ILE A 511 15.63 -6.76 15.40
C ILE A 511 16.15 -8.15 15.07
N ARG A 512 15.98 -8.58 13.82
CA ARG A 512 16.37 -9.92 13.37
C ARG A 512 17.83 -10.19 13.70
N SER A 513 18.72 -9.34 13.21
CA SER A 513 20.16 -9.50 13.42
C SER A 513 20.54 -9.41 14.90
N THR A 514 19.86 -8.56 15.67
CA THR A 514 20.07 -8.41 17.12
C THR A 514 19.73 -9.70 17.87
N VAL A 515 18.57 -10.30 17.57
CA VAL A 515 18.14 -11.56 18.20
C VAL A 515 19.09 -12.70 17.82
N PHE A 516 19.43 -12.87 16.53
CA PHE A 516 20.36 -13.93 16.08
C PHE A 516 21.77 -13.79 16.70
N ALA A 517 22.29 -12.57 16.78
CA ALA A 517 23.57 -12.31 17.45
C ALA A 517 23.51 -12.66 18.94
N THR A 518 22.37 -12.42 19.59
CA THR A 518 22.17 -12.70 21.01
C THR A 518 22.12 -14.20 21.31
N ILE A 519 21.46 -15.00 20.47
CA ILE A 519 21.36 -16.45 20.65
C ILE A 519 22.60 -17.23 20.20
N GLY A 520 23.62 -16.56 19.66
CA GLY A 520 24.88 -17.18 19.25
C GLY A 520 24.86 -17.82 17.86
N GLU A 521 23.80 -17.63 17.08
CA GLU A 521 23.72 -18.07 15.68
C GLU A 521 24.46 -17.09 14.76
N THR A 522 25.78 -17.02 14.90
CA THR A 522 26.66 -16.36 13.93
C THR A 522 27.35 -17.44 13.10
N GLY A 523 26.64 -18.04 12.15
CA GLY A 523 27.22 -19.13 11.37
C GLY A 523 26.35 -19.85 10.36
N SER A 524 25.63 -19.14 9.48
CA SER A 524 25.31 -19.69 8.16
C SER A 524 25.22 -18.56 7.14
N ARG A 525 26.02 -18.68 6.08
CA ARG A 525 26.13 -17.76 4.95
C ARG A 525 24.75 -17.45 4.37
N ASN A 526 24.39 -16.16 4.32
CA ASN A 526 23.80 -15.56 3.13
C ASN A 526 24.48 -14.20 2.93
N ALA A 527 25.35 -14.17 1.92
CA ALA A 527 25.98 -12.97 1.40
C ALA A 527 24.90 -12.09 0.75
N GLY A 528 25.02 -10.77 0.86
CA GLY A 528 24.19 -9.86 0.06
C GLY A 528 23.87 -8.48 0.62
N THR A 529 24.39 -8.04 1.77
CA THR A 529 24.49 -6.58 2.05
C THR A 529 25.42 -6.36 3.24
N SER A 530 26.62 -5.87 2.95
CA SER A 530 27.56 -5.41 3.97
C SER A 530 27.09 -4.06 4.52
N ILE A 531 26.09 -4.07 5.40
CA ILE A 531 25.97 -3.02 6.40
C ILE A 531 26.83 -3.47 7.56
N ARG A 532 28.02 -2.86 7.69
CA ARG A 532 28.78 -2.91 8.94
C ARG A 532 27.90 -2.28 10.01
N MET A 533 27.20 -3.12 10.77
CA MET A 533 26.67 -2.71 12.07
C MET A 533 27.84 -2.22 12.94
N LEU A 534 27.60 -1.11 13.64
CA LEU A 534 28.35 -0.79 14.84
C LEU A 534 28.32 -2.03 15.75
N PRO A 535 29.48 -2.49 16.24
CA PRO A 535 29.54 -3.75 16.92
C PRO A 535 28.70 -3.71 18.19
N ILE A 536 27.97 -4.81 18.44
CA ILE A 536 27.50 -5.28 19.75
C ILE A 536 28.73 -5.58 20.64
N ARG A 537 29.59 -4.58 20.86
CA ARG A 537 30.64 -4.56 21.87
C ARG A 537 30.20 -3.78 23.11
N ASP A 538 29.19 -2.93 22.97
CA ASP A 538 28.66 -2.12 24.07
C ASP A 538 27.44 -2.73 24.78
N LEU A 539 27.13 -4.02 24.61
CA LEU A 539 26.16 -4.75 25.45
C LEU A 539 26.83 -5.70 26.47
N ARG A 540 28.15 -5.86 26.38
CA ARG A 540 28.92 -6.70 27.33
C ARG A 540 29.59 -5.80 28.36
N GLU A 541 29.76 -6.33 29.57
CA GLU A 541 30.41 -5.63 30.68
C GLU A 541 31.74 -5.00 30.23
N ARG A 542 31.86 -3.67 30.32
CA ARG A 542 33.16 -3.04 30.51
C ARG A 542 33.56 -3.29 31.97
N LYS A 543 34.82 -3.66 32.18
CA LYS A 543 35.40 -3.71 33.53
C LYS A 543 35.17 -2.35 34.22
N PRO A 544 34.89 -2.34 35.53
CA PRO A 544 34.60 -1.13 36.28
C PRO A 544 35.92 -0.36 36.48
N ASP A 545 36.17 0.64 35.63
CA ASP A 545 37.08 1.76 35.89
C ASP A 545 36.87 2.80 34.79
N ASP A 546 35.74 3.52 34.83
CA ASP A 546 35.67 4.86 34.25
C ASP A 546 34.51 5.64 34.87
N THR A 547 34.82 6.46 35.86
CA THR A 547 33.88 7.37 36.51
C THR A 547 33.56 8.56 35.58
N ARG A 548 32.39 8.55 34.95
CA ARG A 548 31.70 9.79 34.55
C ARG A 548 30.26 9.76 35.05
N THR A 549 30.02 10.56 36.07
CA THR A 549 28.73 10.83 36.70
C THR A 549 27.78 11.50 35.71
N GLY A 550 26.78 10.77 35.24
CA GLY A 550 25.53 11.32 34.71
C GLY A 550 24.52 11.46 35.84
N THR A 551 23.98 12.66 36.01
CA THR A 551 23.04 13.02 37.07
C THR A 551 21.71 12.27 36.91
N VAL A 552 21.39 11.41 37.88
CA VAL A 552 20.04 10.84 38.04
C VAL A 552 19.17 11.87 38.74
N ILE A 553 18.09 12.31 38.12
CA ILE A 553 17.03 13.08 38.78
C ILE A 553 16.11 12.07 39.47
N PRO A 554 16.01 12.04 40.81
CA PRO A 554 15.09 11.14 41.49
C PRO A 554 13.67 11.67 41.35
N ILE A 555 12.75 10.78 40.95
CA ILE A 555 11.31 11.01 41.07
C ILE A 555 10.98 10.86 42.55
N THR A 556 10.73 11.97 43.25
CA THR A 556 10.20 11.97 44.61
C THR A 556 8.68 11.84 44.57
N GLU A 557 8.15 10.80 45.20
CA GLU A 557 6.73 10.65 45.51
C GLU A 557 6.23 11.82 46.39
N PRO A 558 5.02 12.36 46.18
CA PRO A 558 4.45 13.33 47.09
C PRO A 558 3.84 12.63 48.31
N ALA A 559 4.25 13.07 49.50
CA ALA A 559 3.71 12.63 50.78
C ALA A 559 2.25 13.12 51.00
N PRO A 560 1.44 12.42 51.83
CA PRO A 560 0.02 12.71 51.99
C PRO A 560 -0.29 13.78 53.07
N GLY A 561 -1.27 14.65 52.76
CA GLY A 561 -2.03 15.51 53.69
C GLY A 561 -1.38 16.86 54.03
N SER A 562 -2.06 18.01 54.11
CA SER A 562 -3.41 18.27 54.66
C SER A 562 -3.89 19.71 54.30
N PRO A 563 -5.01 20.23 54.86
CA PRO A 563 -6.16 20.77 54.17
C PRO A 563 -6.11 22.28 53.85
N THR A 564 -6.71 22.71 52.74
CA THR A 564 -7.04 24.12 52.51
C THR A 564 -8.54 24.34 52.65
N GLY A 565 -8.90 25.07 53.71
CA GLY A 565 -10.22 25.71 53.88
C GLY A 565 -10.39 26.95 52.97
N PRO A 566 -11.54 27.62 53.07
CA PRO A 566 -12.29 28.14 51.92
C PRO A 566 -12.08 29.64 51.66
N ASP A 567 -12.24 30.06 50.41
CA ASP A 567 -13.09 31.19 49.96
C ASP A 567 -12.84 31.42 48.45
N ASP A 568 -13.83 31.30 47.57
CA ASP A 568 -14.90 32.27 47.31
C ASP A 568 -14.47 33.32 46.26
N ARG A 569 -15.01 33.22 45.04
CA ARG A 569 -15.69 34.30 44.31
C ARG A 569 -16.09 33.92 42.88
N ARG A 570 -17.36 34.22 42.61
CA ARG A 570 -18.04 34.30 41.33
C ARG A 570 -17.57 35.51 40.52
N ASN A 571 -17.43 35.36 39.20
CA ASN A 571 -18.26 36.00 38.16
C ASN A 571 -17.86 35.51 36.78
#